data_AF-A0A960LHB7-F1
#
_entry.id   AF-A0A960LHB7-F1
#
_cell.length_a   1.000
_cell.length_b   1.000
_cell.length_c   1.000
_cell.angle_alpha   90.00
_cell.angle_beta   90.00
_cell.angle_gamma   90.00
#
_symmetry.space_group_name_H-M   'P 1'
#
loop_
_entity.id
_entity.type
_entity.pdbx_description
1 polymer ?
#
loop_
_entity_poly.entity_id
_entity_poly.type
_entity_poly.pdbx_seq_one_letter_code
_entity_poly.pdbx_strand_id
1 'polypeptide(L)'
;MKQILAVLCLAAQVVAVPQLINYQGELSDNLGAPLDTTVAISFVIYDAASGGTTLWSETQSSVTSVNGDFHVLLGSVNPIPDSVFAGDFTWLGISVEDDSEMLPRERIASTAYSYRVGTVDGASGGKISSEVTIQDRLSVGIDNTNTGLYSFVSGDSNSVSGFAATITGGWKNTAVGDRAVIGGGYQHNASMPFTTIGGGNRNNATASNATVSGGDVNTASALRATIGGGGSNTASGEASTISGGALNTASGLYSFVGGGNDNEASIDSATVCGGFSNHAAGRGSFVGGGSHNTAQFNGSVVSGGRGNITNHVYGTISGGAGNSTGAEYATVCGGTLNSASGAYSIVAGGVTNSASGQYAFAGGHDAIATHFNSFVWSSSGAATTSFADNCMALRAHGGVEIYTNFGTGTGVRVPAGGGAWASLCDVNQKNIYGNVDSRSILDKVSSLPLYRWSYKSQDASIQHIGPTAQDFSAAFGLGDNNTTISTVDPDGVLLAAVQELVRQNEEIKTDNIRLNKELVVLQAQVQTLMAR
;
A
#
# COMPACT_ATOMS: atom_id res chain seq x y z
N MET A 1 66.99 -22.93 24.23
CA MET A 1 66.09 -23.47 25.27
C MET A 1 64.73 -22.78 25.09
N LYS A 2 63.65 -23.56 24.92
CA LYS A 2 62.26 -23.06 24.70
C LYS A 2 61.54 -22.92 26.05
N GLN A 3 60.81 -21.82 26.29
CA GLN A 3 59.78 -21.67 27.35
C GLN A 3 58.74 -20.63 26.83
N ILE A 4 57.56 -21.01 26.35
CA ILE A 4 56.27 -21.28 27.04
C ILE A 4 55.77 -20.10 27.89
N LEU A 5 54.85 -19.32 27.31
CA LEU A 5 53.99 -18.35 27.97
C LEU A 5 52.73 -19.09 28.44
N ALA A 6 52.55 -19.21 29.76
CA ALA A 6 51.35 -19.81 30.35
C ALA A 6 50.43 -18.71 30.89
N VAL A 7 49.20 -18.68 30.38
CA VAL A 7 48.10 -17.86 30.92
C VAL A 7 47.54 -18.57 32.16
N LEU A 8 47.59 -17.90 33.30
CA LEU A 8 47.05 -18.38 34.57
C LEU A 8 45.59 -17.93 34.70
N CYS A 9 44.66 -18.87 34.68
CA CYS A 9 43.24 -18.64 35.00
C CYS A 9 43.09 -18.78 36.52
N LEU A 10 42.77 -17.69 37.23
CA LEU A 10 42.40 -17.74 38.66
C LEU A 10 40.91 -18.05 38.78
N ALA A 11 40.59 -19.24 39.29
CA ALA A 11 39.27 -19.55 39.82
C ALA A 11 39.12 -18.92 41.21
N ALA A 12 38.05 -18.17 41.44
CA ALA A 12 37.66 -17.73 42.77
C ALA A 12 37.02 -18.91 43.53
N GLN A 13 37.52 -19.23 44.71
CA GLN A 13 36.83 -20.11 45.65
C GLN A 13 35.76 -19.30 46.40
N VAL A 14 34.54 -19.82 46.42
CA VAL A 14 33.45 -19.29 47.25
C VAL A 14 33.58 -19.89 48.65
N VAL A 15 33.80 -19.04 49.64
CA VAL A 15 33.82 -19.42 51.06
C VAL A 15 32.38 -19.40 51.58
N ALA A 16 31.90 -20.51 52.17
CA ALA A 16 30.56 -20.59 52.75
C ALA A 16 30.44 -19.70 54.00
N VAL A 17 29.29 -19.04 54.17
CA VAL A 17 29.00 -18.19 55.33
C VAL A 17 28.82 -19.08 56.57
N PRO A 18 29.58 -18.86 57.66
CA PRO A 18 29.41 -19.64 58.90
C PRO A 18 28.01 -19.42 59.49
N GLN A 19 27.29 -20.51 59.76
CA GLN A 19 25.92 -20.45 60.29
C GLN A 19 25.92 -20.61 61.82
N LEU A 20 26.18 -19.50 62.52
CA LEU A 20 26.30 -19.44 63.98
C LEU A 20 25.21 -18.51 64.58
N ILE A 21 24.72 -18.83 65.77
CA ILE A 21 23.79 -17.98 66.54
C ILE A 21 24.55 -17.39 67.73
N ASN A 22 24.48 -16.08 67.96
CA ASN A 22 25.12 -15.48 69.13
C ASN A 22 24.18 -15.53 70.35
N TYR A 23 24.72 -15.77 71.54
CA TYR A 23 23.99 -15.79 72.79
C TYR A 23 24.79 -15.15 73.93
N GLN A 24 24.13 -14.43 74.85
CA GLN A 24 24.76 -13.75 75.99
C GLN A 24 23.87 -13.83 77.23
N GLY A 25 24.46 -13.76 78.41
CA GLY A 25 23.71 -13.79 79.67
C GLY A 25 24.54 -13.26 80.85
N GLU A 26 23.88 -13.06 81.98
CA GLU A 26 24.49 -12.62 83.25
C GLU A 26 24.48 -13.76 84.26
N LEU A 27 25.62 -13.98 84.90
CA LEU A 27 25.88 -14.98 85.91
C LEU A 27 26.06 -14.26 87.26
N SER A 28 25.17 -14.58 88.19
CA SER A 28 25.16 -13.99 89.54
C SER A 28 25.04 -15.07 90.61
N ASP A 29 25.43 -14.73 91.83
CA ASP A 29 25.28 -15.62 92.98
C ASP A 29 23.85 -15.63 93.53
N ASN A 30 23.59 -16.46 94.54
CA ASN A 30 22.26 -16.61 95.14
C ASN A 30 21.77 -15.37 95.92
N LEU A 31 22.56 -14.29 95.99
CA LEU A 31 22.18 -12.97 96.51
C LEU A 31 22.07 -11.91 95.41
N GLY A 32 22.36 -12.27 94.15
CA GLY A 32 22.26 -11.42 92.97
C GLY A 32 23.51 -10.59 92.71
N ALA A 33 24.65 -10.88 93.35
CA ALA A 33 25.92 -10.22 93.05
C ALA A 33 26.57 -10.87 91.82
N PRO A 34 27.13 -10.08 90.88
CA PRO A 34 27.75 -10.62 89.66
C PRO A 34 28.98 -11.48 89.98
N LEU A 35 29.17 -12.56 89.21
CA LEU A 35 30.23 -13.54 89.38
C LEU A 35 31.29 -13.47 88.27
N ASP A 36 32.55 -13.29 88.66
CA ASP A 36 33.70 -13.27 87.74
C ASP A 36 34.45 -14.60 87.79
N THR A 37 34.02 -15.54 86.96
CA THR A 37 34.52 -16.93 86.98
C THR A 37 34.42 -17.59 85.59
N THR A 38 35.05 -18.74 85.43
CA THR A 38 34.93 -19.59 84.23
C THR A 38 34.15 -20.86 84.60
N VAL A 39 33.08 -21.16 83.85
CA VAL A 39 32.18 -22.30 84.07
C VAL A 39 31.81 -23.00 82.75
N ALA A 40 31.39 -24.27 82.84
CA ALA A 40 30.77 -24.98 81.73
C ALA A 40 29.26 -24.68 81.67
N ILE A 41 28.77 -24.28 80.49
CA ILE A 41 27.35 -23.99 80.25
C ILE A 41 26.83 -24.90 79.14
N SER A 42 25.69 -25.55 79.39
CA SER A 42 24.99 -26.40 78.42
C SER A 42 23.77 -25.67 77.87
N PHE A 43 23.66 -25.64 76.54
CA PHE A 43 22.55 -25.07 75.78
C PHE A 43 21.78 -26.17 75.09
N VAL A 44 20.45 -26.14 75.20
CA VAL A 44 19.58 -27.13 74.59
C VAL A 44 18.38 -26.43 73.95
N ILE A 45 18.13 -26.66 72.66
CA ILE A 45 16.96 -26.15 71.95
C ILE A 45 15.88 -27.23 71.91
N TYR A 46 14.63 -26.83 72.11
CA TYR A 46 13.44 -27.67 72.20
C TYR A 46 12.31 -27.18 71.29
N ASP A 47 11.38 -28.09 70.99
CA ASP A 47 10.17 -27.82 70.21
C ASP A 47 8.99 -27.28 71.03
N ALA A 48 9.07 -27.33 72.36
CA ALA A 48 8.02 -26.90 73.27
C ALA A 48 8.59 -26.14 74.48
N ALA A 49 7.75 -25.29 75.08
CA ALA A 49 8.12 -24.42 76.21
C ALA A 49 8.35 -25.17 77.54
N SER A 50 7.84 -26.39 77.67
CA SER A 50 8.04 -27.27 78.83
C SER A 50 7.82 -28.73 78.43
N GLY A 51 8.65 -29.66 78.90
CA GLY A 51 8.68 -31.03 78.36
C GLY A 51 9.27 -31.04 76.94
N GLY A 52 8.67 -31.78 76.00
CA GLY A 52 9.08 -31.76 74.59
C GLY A 52 10.39 -32.50 74.27
N THR A 53 10.83 -32.37 73.03
CA THR A 53 12.00 -33.08 72.48
C THR A 53 13.14 -32.11 72.24
N THR A 54 14.37 -32.53 72.49
CA THR A 54 15.57 -31.75 72.16
C THR A 54 15.81 -31.73 70.64
N LEU A 55 15.84 -30.53 70.06
CA LEU A 55 16.12 -30.25 68.64
C LEU A 55 17.61 -30.04 68.36
N TRP A 56 18.35 -29.51 69.33
CA TRP A 56 19.80 -29.30 69.24
C TRP A 56 20.37 -29.10 70.64
N SER A 57 21.64 -29.46 70.86
CA SER A 57 22.33 -29.13 72.10
C SER A 57 23.82 -28.95 71.88
N GLU A 58 24.44 -28.12 72.70
CA GLU A 58 25.89 -28.08 72.82
C GLU A 58 26.30 -27.67 74.24
N THR A 59 27.44 -28.16 74.70
CA THR A 59 28.05 -27.72 75.96
C THR A 59 29.35 -27.01 75.64
N GLN A 60 29.46 -25.76 76.11
CA GLN A 60 30.69 -24.99 76.01
C GLN A 60 31.45 -25.13 77.33
N SER A 61 32.57 -25.86 77.29
CA SER A 61 33.28 -26.33 78.49
C SER A 61 34.11 -25.25 79.21
N SER A 62 34.19 -24.03 78.67
CA SER A 62 35.00 -22.95 79.24
C SER A 62 34.44 -21.57 78.84
N VAL A 63 33.36 -21.16 79.51
CA VAL A 63 32.73 -19.85 79.32
C VAL A 63 33.18 -18.93 80.45
N THR A 64 33.87 -17.84 80.12
CA THR A 64 34.39 -16.88 81.12
C THR A 64 33.42 -15.72 81.27
N SER A 65 33.04 -15.43 82.51
CA SER A 65 32.20 -14.30 82.89
C SER A 65 33.03 -13.17 83.53
N VAL A 66 32.73 -11.92 83.19
CA VAL A 66 33.41 -10.72 83.69
C VAL A 66 32.39 -9.64 84.04
N ASN A 67 32.44 -9.12 85.27
CA ASN A 67 31.36 -8.41 85.96
C ASN A 67 30.00 -9.14 85.88
N GLY A 68 30.00 -10.47 85.85
CA GLY A 68 28.79 -11.29 85.69
C GLY A 68 28.38 -11.56 84.23
N ASP A 69 28.87 -10.84 83.22
CA ASP A 69 28.44 -11.06 81.83
C ASP A 69 29.26 -12.10 81.06
N PHE A 70 28.59 -12.92 80.24
CA PHE A 70 29.21 -13.85 79.29
C PHE A 70 28.59 -13.79 77.89
N HIS A 71 29.35 -14.25 76.89
CA HIS A 71 28.90 -14.36 75.50
C HIS A 71 29.44 -15.63 74.83
N VAL A 72 28.64 -16.24 73.96
CA VAL A 72 28.95 -17.49 73.26
C VAL A 72 28.36 -17.53 71.86
N LEU A 73 29.01 -18.27 70.96
CA LEU A 73 28.48 -18.54 69.62
C LEU A 73 27.90 -19.95 69.58
N LEU A 74 26.58 -20.04 69.64
CA LEU A 74 25.82 -21.25 69.45
C LEU A 74 26.05 -21.82 68.05
N GLY A 75 26.42 -23.09 67.96
CA GLY A 75 26.81 -23.73 66.71
C GLY A 75 28.31 -23.79 66.47
N SER A 76 29.11 -23.16 67.32
CA SER A 76 30.57 -23.15 67.19
C SER A 76 31.23 -24.42 67.72
N VAL A 77 30.57 -25.11 68.66
CA VAL A 77 31.02 -26.41 69.18
C VAL A 77 30.27 -27.52 68.46
N ASN A 78 28.94 -27.45 68.44
CA ASN A 78 28.09 -28.38 67.70
C ASN A 78 27.24 -27.59 66.69
N PRO A 79 27.54 -27.62 65.38
CA PRO A 79 26.80 -26.85 64.36
C PRO A 79 25.27 -26.98 64.47
N ILE A 80 24.55 -25.87 64.33
CA ILE A 80 23.09 -25.84 64.45
C ILE A 80 22.49 -26.24 63.11
N PRO A 81 21.75 -27.34 62.98
CA PRO A 81 21.17 -27.71 61.69
C PRO A 81 19.96 -26.84 61.31
N ASP A 82 19.68 -26.69 60.00
CA ASP A 82 18.49 -26.05 59.39
C ASP A 82 17.14 -26.47 60.02
N SER A 83 17.09 -27.70 60.54
CA SER A 83 15.90 -28.33 61.13
C SER A 83 15.47 -27.69 62.45
N VAL A 84 16.39 -27.03 63.14
CA VAL A 84 16.10 -26.33 64.40
C VAL A 84 15.09 -25.20 64.18
N PHE A 85 14.95 -24.70 62.95
CA PHE A 85 14.06 -23.58 62.62
C PHE A 85 12.97 -23.97 61.62
N ALA A 86 12.49 -25.23 61.68
CA ALA A 86 11.50 -25.76 60.74
C ALA A 86 10.04 -25.58 61.12
N GLY A 87 9.72 -25.61 62.41
CA GLY A 87 8.36 -25.41 62.93
C GLY A 87 8.12 -23.96 63.36
N ASP A 88 6.87 -23.61 63.64
CA ASP A 88 6.48 -22.21 63.87
C ASP A 88 7.24 -21.52 65.02
N PHE A 89 7.61 -22.26 66.08
CA PHE A 89 8.37 -21.75 67.23
C PHE A 89 9.35 -22.81 67.79
N THR A 90 10.50 -22.37 68.30
CA THR A 90 11.44 -23.19 69.08
C THR A 90 11.88 -22.47 70.35
N TRP A 91 12.46 -23.20 71.30
CA TRP A 91 12.72 -22.72 72.66
C TRP A 91 14.12 -23.13 73.14
N LEU A 92 14.89 -22.23 73.73
CA LEU A 92 16.22 -22.46 74.31
C LEU A 92 16.12 -22.70 75.83
N GLY A 93 16.74 -23.78 76.29
CA GLY A 93 16.97 -24.13 77.69
C GLY A 93 18.47 -24.12 78.02
N ILE A 94 18.78 -23.82 79.28
CA ILE A 94 20.15 -23.53 79.75
C ILE A 94 20.37 -24.15 81.12
N SER A 95 21.53 -24.77 81.32
CA SER A 95 22.02 -25.21 82.63
C SER A 95 23.51 -24.88 82.80
N VAL A 96 23.93 -24.59 84.03
CA VAL A 96 25.32 -24.25 84.39
C VAL A 96 25.86 -25.37 85.28
N GLU A 97 26.99 -25.98 84.89
CA GLU A 97 27.58 -27.14 85.59
C GLU A 97 26.55 -28.25 85.89
N ASP A 98 26.43 -28.69 87.15
CA ASP A 98 25.52 -29.76 87.61
C ASP A 98 24.15 -29.24 88.10
N ASP A 99 23.83 -27.96 87.87
CA ASP A 99 22.55 -27.38 88.28
C ASP A 99 21.36 -27.91 87.44
N SER A 100 20.15 -27.81 88.01
CA SER A 100 18.92 -28.13 87.29
C SER A 100 18.64 -27.10 86.19
N GLU A 101 18.06 -27.54 85.06
CA GLU A 101 17.70 -26.67 83.92
C GLU A 101 16.82 -25.49 84.38
N MET A 102 17.17 -24.27 83.94
CA MET A 102 16.43 -23.05 84.28
C MET A 102 15.05 -23.02 83.61
N LEU A 103 14.00 -22.65 84.37
CA LEU A 103 12.62 -22.52 83.87
C LEU A 103 12.04 -21.12 84.15
N PRO A 104 11.22 -20.55 83.23
CA PRO A 104 10.75 -21.12 81.96
C PRO A 104 11.80 -21.01 80.83
N ARG A 105 11.71 -21.90 79.83
CA ARG A 105 12.57 -21.84 78.62
C ARG A 105 12.32 -20.58 77.82
N GLU A 106 13.39 -20.08 77.20
CA GLU A 106 13.36 -18.87 76.39
C GLU A 106 12.89 -19.19 74.96
N ARG A 107 12.07 -18.35 74.31
CA ARG A 107 11.63 -18.60 72.93
C ARG A 107 12.67 -18.11 71.93
N ILE A 108 13.08 -18.96 70.99
CA ILE A 108 13.96 -18.54 69.90
C ILE A 108 13.15 -17.74 68.89
N ALA A 109 13.66 -16.55 68.62
CA ALA A 109 13.11 -15.60 67.68
C ALA A 109 13.53 -15.92 66.22
N SER A 110 12.90 -15.24 65.27
CA SER A 110 12.99 -15.46 63.82
C SER A 110 14.39 -15.31 63.19
N THR A 111 15.36 -14.73 63.88
CA THR A 111 16.75 -14.52 63.40
C THR A 111 17.51 -15.81 63.11
N ALA A 112 17.03 -16.91 63.68
CA ALA A 112 17.60 -18.22 63.44
C ALA A 112 16.89 -18.95 62.28
N TYR A 113 15.68 -18.52 61.90
CA TYR A 113 14.94 -19.06 60.74
C TYR A 113 15.52 -18.60 59.39
N SER A 114 16.27 -17.49 59.39
CA SER A 114 17.06 -17.01 58.25
C SER A 114 18.36 -17.78 58.01
N TYR A 115 18.59 -18.86 58.75
CA TYR A 115 19.51 -19.93 58.37
C TYR A 115 19.15 -20.52 56.97
N ARG A 116 17.90 -20.35 56.51
CA ARG A 116 17.31 -21.00 55.34
C ARG A 116 17.51 -20.29 54.00
N VAL A 117 18.62 -20.61 53.33
CA VAL A 117 18.76 -20.66 51.85
C VAL A 117 19.36 -19.42 51.17
N GLY A 118 20.58 -19.61 50.64
CA GLY A 118 21.20 -18.76 49.62
C GLY A 118 21.02 -19.26 48.17
N THR A 119 20.88 -20.59 47.97
CA THR A 119 20.63 -21.21 46.65
C THR A 119 19.72 -22.42 46.84
N VAL A 120 18.76 -22.62 45.93
CA VAL A 120 17.90 -23.82 45.90
C VAL A 120 18.21 -24.61 44.63
N ASP A 121 19.10 -25.58 44.71
CA ASP A 121 19.44 -26.44 43.57
C ASP A 121 18.50 -27.65 43.50
N GLY A 122 17.91 -27.90 42.33
CA GLY A 122 17.15 -29.12 42.06
C GLY A 122 15.77 -29.26 42.73
N ALA A 123 15.22 -28.19 43.33
CA ALA A 123 13.88 -28.24 43.90
C ALA A 123 12.82 -28.53 42.82
N SER A 124 11.91 -29.46 43.13
CA SER A 124 10.77 -29.82 42.30
C SER A 124 9.48 -29.71 43.12
N GLY A 125 8.40 -29.19 42.51
CA GLY A 125 7.09 -29.06 43.17
C GLY A 125 6.96 -27.90 44.17
N GLY A 126 7.94 -26.99 44.26
CA GLY A 126 7.86 -25.79 45.09
C GLY A 126 6.77 -24.83 44.60
N LYS A 127 5.90 -24.37 45.50
CA LYS A 127 4.92 -23.32 45.23
C LYS A 127 5.28 -22.07 46.03
N ILE A 128 5.48 -20.96 45.33
CA ILE A 128 5.52 -19.64 45.96
C ILE A 128 4.07 -19.19 46.07
N SER A 129 3.55 -19.14 47.30
CA SER A 129 2.14 -18.82 47.59
C SER A 129 1.84 -17.30 47.52
N SER A 130 2.86 -16.49 47.27
CA SER A 130 2.80 -15.03 47.20
C SER A 130 3.56 -14.50 45.97
N GLU A 131 3.77 -13.19 45.90
CA GLU A 131 4.48 -12.53 44.80
C GLU A 131 5.97 -12.92 44.73
N VAL A 132 6.48 -13.03 43.50
CA VAL A 132 7.91 -13.22 43.22
C VAL A 132 8.46 -11.88 42.75
N THR A 133 9.34 -11.27 43.55
CA THR A 133 10.04 -10.04 43.19
C THR A 133 11.46 -10.36 42.73
N ILE A 134 11.83 -9.91 41.53
CA ILE A 134 13.14 -10.13 40.94
C ILE A 134 13.79 -8.79 40.66
N GLN A 135 14.99 -8.59 41.18
CA GLN A 135 15.66 -7.28 41.15
C GLN A 135 16.44 -7.04 39.85
N ASP A 136 17.14 -8.06 39.34
CA ASP A 136 18.07 -7.88 38.22
C ASP A 136 17.58 -8.56 36.94
N ARG A 137 17.47 -9.89 36.95
CA ARG A 137 17.26 -10.71 35.74
C ARG A 137 16.46 -11.96 36.08
N LEU A 138 15.55 -12.35 35.20
CA LEU A 138 14.86 -13.64 35.28
C LEU A 138 15.19 -14.47 34.04
N SER A 139 15.75 -15.66 34.26
CA SER A 139 15.95 -16.69 33.24
C SER A 139 15.18 -17.94 33.62
N VAL A 140 14.29 -18.40 32.74
CA VAL A 140 13.44 -19.59 32.94
C VAL A 140 13.68 -20.60 31.81
N GLY A 141 13.94 -21.86 32.15
CA GLY A 141 14.23 -22.89 31.15
C GLY A 141 15.72 -23.15 30.96
N ILE A 142 16.09 -23.78 29.85
CA ILE A 142 17.44 -24.34 29.63
C ILE A 142 18.25 -23.51 28.65
N ASP A 143 19.57 -23.47 28.86
CA ASP A 143 20.56 -22.87 27.95
C ASP A 143 20.29 -21.43 27.50
N ASN A 144 19.51 -20.69 28.30
CA ASN A 144 19.26 -19.27 28.03
C ASN A 144 20.45 -18.42 28.48
N THR A 145 20.85 -17.47 27.64
CA THR A 145 21.83 -16.44 27.99
C THR A 145 21.10 -15.16 28.33
N ASN A 146 21.27 -14.64 29.55
CA ASN A 146 20.67 -13.38 29.96
C ASN A 146 21.70 -12.42 30.56
N THR A 147 22.09 -11.41 29.77
CA THR A 147 23.05 -10.38 30.17
C THR A 147 22.45 -8.98 30.23
N GLY A 148 21.22 -8.79 29.73
CA GLY A 148 20.49 -7.52 29.85
C GLY A 148 20.12 -7.19 31.29
N LEU A 149 20.08 -5.92 31.69
CA LEU A 149 19.56 -5.53 33.02
C LEU A 149 18.03 -5.42 32.96
N TYR A 150 17.32 -5.84 34.01
CA TYR A 150 15.84 -5.87 34.10
C TYR A 150 15.16 -6.71 33.01
N SER A 151 15.85 -7.70 32.49
CA SER A 151 15.41 -8.53 31.37
C SER A 151 14.75 -9.83 31.82
N PHE A 152 13.87 -10.33 30.95
CA PHE A 152 13.23 -11.63 31.10
C PHE A 152 13.55 -12.51 29.89
N VAL A 153 13.99 -13.74 30.15
CA VAL A 153 14.12 -14.77 29.12
C VAL A 153 13.48 -16.07 29.61
N SER A 154 12.71 -16.71 28.74
CA SER A 154 12.17 -18.04 28.95
C SER A 154 12.41 -18.94 27.74
N GLY A 155 12.35 -20.26 27.90
CA GLY A 155 12.42 -21.24 26.81
C GLY A 155 13.75 -21.99 26.75
N ASP A 156 14.18 -22.33 25.53
CA ASP A 156 15.43 -23.07 25.26
C ASP A 156 16.36 -22.26 24.35
N SER A 157 17.62 -22.13 24.75
CA SER A 157 18.69 -21.57 23.91
C SER A 157 18.40 -20.14 23.42
N ASN A 158 17.66 -19.34 24.19
CA ASN A 158 17.36 -17.94 23.85
C ASN A 158 18.44 -17.01 24.43
N SER A 159 18.67 -15.87 23.79
CA SER A 159 19.69 -14.90 24.19
C SER A 159 19.10 -13.50 24.34
N VAL A 160 19.25 -12.90 25.52
CA VAL A 160 18.83 -11.54 25.84
C VAL A 160 20.01 -10.74 26.37
N SER A 161 20.31 -9.61 25.73
CA SER A 161 21.38 -8.70 26.16
C SER A 161 20.96 -7.23 26.27
N GLY A 162 19.81 -6.84 25.70
CA GLY A 162 19.29 -5.47 25.78
C GLY A 162 18.74 -5.11 27.17
N PHE A 163 18.81 -3.84 27.53
CA PHE A 163 18.19 -3.33 28.76
C PHE A 163 16.67 -3.51 28.72
N ALA A 164 16.07 -4.13 29.74
CA ALA A 164 14.64 -4.43 29.85
C ALA A 164 14.06 -5.19 28.64
N ALA A 165 14.89 -5.95 27.93
CA ALA A 165 14.46 -6.79 26.83
C ALA A 165 13.77 -8.06 27.34
N THR A 166 12.81 -8.56 26.55
CA THR A 166 11.93 -9.67 26.93
C THR A 166 11.84 -10.71 25.83
N ILE A 167 12.09 -11.98 26.19
CA ILE A 167 11.72 -13.15 25.39
C ILE A 167 10.85 -14.04 26.26
N THR A 168 9.57 -14.20 25.90
CA THR A 168 8.61 -14.94 26.73
C THR A 168 8.64 -16.45 26.55
N GLY A 169 9.39 -16.97 25.57
CA GLY A 169 9.56 -18.41 25.33
C GLY A 169 10.20 -18.74 23.98
N GLY A 170 10.06 -20.01 23.56
CA GLY A 170 10.50 -20.47 22.25
C GLY A 170 11.93 -21.00 22.22
N TRP A 171 12.48 -21.13 21.01
CA TRP A 171 13.79 -21.73 20.76
C TRP A 171 14.67 -20.84 19.88
N LYS A 172 15.90 -20.56 20.31
CA LYS A 172 16.93 -19.81 19.55
C LYS A 172 16.60 -18.37 19.19
N ASN A 173 15.77 -17.70 19.98
CA ASN A 173 15.44 -16.29 19.80
C ASN A 173 16.54 -15.39 20.40
N THR A 174 16.82 -14.26 19.75
CA THR A 174 17.85 -13.31 20.16
C THR A 174 17.27 -11.90 20.25
N ALA A 175 17.32 -11.29 21.44
CA ALA A 175 16.89 -9.92 21.71
C ALA A 175 18.07 -9.09 22.26
N VAL A 176 18.66 -8.28 21.39
CA VAL A 176 19.83 -7.42 21.70
C VAL A 176 19.40 -5.98 21.97
N GLY A 177 18.33 -5.52 21.32
CA GLY A 177 17.87 -4.14 21.45
C GLY A 177 17.30 -3.83 22.83
N ASP A 178 17.54 -2.62 23.33
CA ASP A 178 16.92 -2.15 24.57
C ASP A 178 15.39 -2.15 24.44
N ARG A 179 14.71 -2.77 25.41
CA ARG A 179 13.25 -2.95 25.44
C ARG A 179 12.72 -3.69 24.21
N ALA A 180 13.56 -4.49 23.56
CA ALA A 180 13.11 -5.40 22.51
C ALA A 180 12.20 -6.48 23.11
N VAL A 181 11.15 -6.85 22.39
CA VAL A 181 10.18 -7.86 22.80
C VAL A 181 10.08 -8.96 21.75
N ILE A 182 10.21 -10.21 22.17
CA ILE A 182 9.89 -11.40 21.38
C ILE A 182 8.86 -12.23 22.15
N GLY A 183 7.66 -12.40 21.59
CA GLY A 183 6.55 -13.13 22.21
C GLY A 183 6.72 -14.66 22.25
N GLY A 184 7.75 -15.19 21.59
CA GLY A 184 8.06 -16.62 21.51
C GLY A 184 8.41 -17.02 20.07
N GLY A 185 8.36 -18.31 19.75
CA GLY A 185 8.63 -18.82 18.40
C GLY A 185 10.05 -19.35 18.20
N TYR A 186 10.49 -19.41 16.94
CA TYR A 186 11.77 -20.02 16.57
C TYR A 186 12.66 -19.04 15.82
N GLN A 187 13.90 -18.88 16.29
CA GLN A 187 14.99 -18.21 15.58
C GLN A 187 14.72 -16.75 15.19
N HIS A 188 14.08 -15.98 16.06
CA HIS A 188 13.87 -14.54 15.87
C HIS A 188 15.10 -13.71 16.22
N ASN A 189 15.26 -12.56 15.56
CA ASN A 189 16.32 -11.60 15.85
C ASN A 189 15.73 -10.18 16.00
N ALA A 190 15.77 -9.65 17.22
CA ALA A 190 15.32 -8.31 17.59
C ALA A 190 16.54 -7.47 18.04
N SER A 191 17.14 -6.72 17.11
CA SER A 191 18.51 -6.20 17.28
C SER A 191 18.61 -4.75 17.75
N MET A 192 17.54 -3.96 17.64
CA MET A 192 17.57 -2.51 17.90
C MET A 192 16.53 -2.09 18.93
N PRO A 193 16.65 -0.89 19.53
CA PRO A 193 15.74 -0.47 20.60
C PRO A 193 14.27 -0.48 20.20
N PHE A 194 13.40 -0.90 21.12
CA PHE A 194 11.95 -0.92 20.98
C PHE A 194 11.42 -1.79 19.83
N THR A 195 12.21 -2.72 19.31
CA THR A 195 11.72 -3.68 18.30
C THR A 195 10.74 -4.66 18.91
N THR A 196 9.71 -5.04 18.14
CA THR A 196 8.72 -6.03 18.58
C THR A 196 8.60 -7.17 17.55
N ILE A 197 8.71 -8.40 18.02
CA ILE A 197 8.39 -9.61 17.26
C ILE A 197 7.33 -10.39 18.03
N GLY A 198 6.12 -10.53 17.50
CA GLY A 198 5.04 -11.23 18.21
C GLY A 198 5.26 -12.75 18.33
N GLY A 199 5.89 -13.36 17.32
CA GLY A 199 6.28 -14.77 17.33
C GLY A 199 6.52 -15.32 15.91
N GLY A 200 6.30 -16.63 15.72
CA GLY A 200 6.42 -17.29 14.42
C GLY A 200 7.77 -18.00 14.20
N ASN A 201 8.33 -17.89 13.00
CA ASN A 201 9.56 -18.54 12.58
C ASN A 201 10.48 -17.55 11.85
N ARG A 202 11.73 -17.41 12.29
CA ARG A 202 12.81 -16.70 11.58
C ARG A 202 12.54 -15.24 11.19
N ASN A 203 11.75 -14.52 11.98
CA ASN A 203 11.54 -13.09 11.77
C ASN A 203 12.71 -12.23 12.28
N ASN A 204 13.04 -11.17 11.54
CA ASN A 204 14.08 -10.19 11.85
C ASN A 204 13.46 -8.79 12.02
N ALA A 205 13.69 -8.15 13.16
CA ALA A 205 13.40 -6.74 13.41
C ALA A 205 14.70 -6.04 13.82
N THR A 206 15.34 -5.34 12.88
CA THR A 206 16.75 -4.93 13.02
C THR A 206 16.97 -3.42 13.04
N ALA A 207 15.90 -2.63 13.09
CA ALA A 207 15.94 -1.17 13.22
C ALA A 207 15.04 -0.68 14.35
N SER A 208 15.31 0.51 14.89
CA SER A 208 14.55 1.04 16.04
C SER A 208 13.05 1.12 15.74
N ASN A 209 12.23 0.72 16.72
CA ASN A 209 10.77 0.68 16.60
C ASN A 209 10.23 -0.20 15.46
N ALA A 210 11.05 -1.06 14.85
CA ALA A 210 10.57 -1.99 13.84
C ALA A 210 9.67 -3.06 14.48
N THR A 211 8.58 -3.40 13.79
CA THR A 211 7.58 -4.35 14.30
C THR A 211 7.33 -5.45 13.27
N VAL A 212 7.38 -6.69 13.73
CA VAL A 212 6.90 -7.87 12.99
C VAL A 212 5.91 -8.61 13.87
N SER A 213 4.61 -8.53 13.58
CA SER A 213 3.61 -9.15 14.46
C SER A 213 3.70 -10.68 14.50
N GLY A 214 4.26 -11.33 13.47
CA GLY A 214 4.47 -12.76 13.42
C GLY A 214 4.85 -13.26 12.02
N GLY A 215 4.55 -14.53 11.72
CA GLY A 215 4.77 -15.13 10.40
C GLY A 215 6.12 -15.84 10.24
N ASP A 216 6.53 -16.05 9.00
CA ASP A 216 7.71 -16.81 8.61
C ASP A 216 8.70 -15.93 7.80
N VAL A 217 9.95 -15.84 8.22
CA VAL A 217 11.05 -15.20 7.45
C VAL A 217 10.79 -13.73 7.07
N ASN A 218 10.05 -12.97 7.88
CA ASN A 218 9.84 -11.55 7.62
C ASN A 218 11.01 -10.71 8.13
N THR A 219 11.35 -9.63 7.41
CA THR A 219 12.45 -8.72 7.76
C THR A 219 11.99 -7.26 7.77
N ALA A 220 11.91 -6.66 8.95
CA ALA A 220 11.70 -5.21 9.13
C ALA A 220 13.03 -4.56 9.55
N SER A 221 13.68 -3.85 8.61
CA SER A 221 15.08 -3.41 8.75
C SER A 221 15.29 -1.90 8.70
N ALA A 222 14.21 -1.11 8.71
CA ALA A 222 14.27 0.35 8.77
C ALA A 222 13.46 0.93 9.94
N LEU A 223 13.78 2.18 10.30
CA LEU A 223 13.16 2.88 11.43
C LEU A 223 11.63 2.87 11.30
N ARG A 224 10.91 2.38 12.33
CA ARG A 224 9.44 2.27 12.37
C ARG A 224 8.82 1.40 11.25
N ALA A 225 9.60 0.58 10.56
CA ALA A 225 9.08 -0.36 9.58
C ALA A 225 8.13 -1.36 10.25
N THR A 226 7.00 -1.65 9.62
CA THR A 226 5.97 -2.53 10.18
C THR A 226 5.61 -3.64 9.21
N ILE A 227 5.62 -4.89 9.69
CA ILE A 227 5.11 -6.05 8.99
C ILE A 227 4.02 -6.71 9.85
N GLY A 228 2.79 -6.76 9.35
CA GLY A 228 1.65 -7.36 10.07
C GLY A 228 1.71 -8.89 10.17
N GLY A 229 2.51 -9.55 9.34
CA GLY A 229 2.73 -11.00 9.36
C GLY A 229 3.07 -11.56 7.98
N GLY A 230 2.70 -12.81 7.71
CA GLY A 230 2.89 -13.44 6.40
C GLY A 230 4.24 -14.14 6.24
N GLY A 231 4.68 -14.34 5.00
CA GLY A 231 5.88 -15.12 4.66
C GLY A 231 6.88 -14.36 3.79
N SER A 232 8.14 -14.26 4.22
CA SER A 232 9.22 -13.67 3.42
C SER A 232 8.98 -12.23 2.97
N ASN A 233 8.32 -11.41 3.79
CA ASN A 233 8.12 -9.99 3.49
C ASN A 233 9.33 -9.15 3.96
N THR A 234 9.67 -8.10 3.21
CA THR A 234 10.80 -7.19 3.51
C THR A 234 10.35 -5.74 3.57
N ALA A 235 10.34 -5.15 4.76
CA ALA A 235 10.07 -3.74 4.98
C ALA A 235 11.39 -3.01 5.34
N SER A 236 11.99 -2.35 4.36
CA SER A 236 13.33 -1.73 4.44
C SER A 236 13.34 -0.22 4.21
N GLY A 237 12.16 0.39 4.00
CA GLY A 237 11.99 1.85 3.98
C GLY A 237 11.65 2.40 5.36
N GLU A 238 12.10 3.62 5.69
CA GLU A 238 11.68 4.25 6.94
C GLU A 238 10.15 4.44 6.95
N ALA A 239 9.52 4.08 8.07
CA ALA A 239 8.07 4.06 8.25
C ALA A 239 7.30 3.30 7.15
N SER A 240 7.96 2.37 6.45
CA SER A 240 7.30 1.52 5.46
C SER A 240 6.40 0.50 6.14
N THR A 241 5.31 0.12 5.47
CA THR A 241 4.35 -0.83 6.03
C THR A 241 4.00 -1.92 5.04
N ILE A 242 4.03 -3.17 5.51
CA ILE A 242 3.48 -4.32 4.82
C ILE A 242 2.43 -4.96 5.73
N SER A 243 1.16 -4.93 5.34
CA SER A 243 0.10 -5.48 6.22
C SER A 243 0.16 -7.01 6.36
N GLY A 244 0.71 -7.72 5.37
CA GLY A 244 0.87 -9.18 5.38
C GLY A 244 1.16 -9.74 3.98
N GLY A 245 0.72 -10.97 3.71
CA GLY A 245 0.93 -11.65 2.42
C GLY A 245 2.27 -12.36 2.33
N ALA A 246 2.79 -12.61 1.12
CA ALA A 246 4.06 -13.29 0.95
C ALA A 246 4.95 -12.67 -0.12
N LEU A 247 6.27 -12.64 0.11
CA LEU A 247 7.27 -12.11 -0.84
C LEU A 247 7.04 -10.62 -1.19
N ASN A 248 6.40 -9.86 -0.30
CA ASN A 248 6.19 -8.43 -0.55
C ASN A 248 7.39 -7.60 -0.08
N THR A 249 7.71 -6.53 -0.79
CA THR A 249 8.81 -5.61 -0.47
C THR A 249 8.33 -4.17 -0.42
N ALA A 250 8.64 -3.47 0.67
CA ALA A 250 8.36 -2.04 0.85
C ALA A 250 9.67 -1.35 1.26
N SER A 251 10.37 -0.75 0.30
CA SER A 251 11.73 -0.22 0.48
C SER A 251 11.83 1.30 0.41
N GLY A 252 10.80 1.99 -0.11
CA GLY A 252 10.73 3.45 -0.11
C GLY A 252 10.34 4.07 1.23
N LEU A 253 10.73 5.32 1.50
CA LEU A 253 10.28 6.07 2.68
C LEU A 253 8.75 6.25 2.66
N TYR A 254 8.05 5.91 3.74
CA TYR A 254 6.58 5.90 3.81
C TYR A 254 5.90 5.03 2.73
N SER A 255 6.59 4.04 2.18
CA SER A 255 6.00 3.11 1.21
C SER A 255 4.99 2.17 1.88
N PHE A 256 4.00 1.72 1.12
CA PHE A 256 2.93 0.86 1.61
C PHE A 256 2.66 -0.31 0.68
N VAL A 257 2.63 -1.52 1.24
CA VAL A 257 2.10 -2.71 0.58
C VAL A 257 0.97 -3.29 1.43
N GLY A 258 -0.26 -3.28 0.91
CA GLY A 258 -1.44 -3.74 1.63
C GLY A 258 -1.52 -5.27 1.81
N GLY A 259 -0.75 -6.04 1.05
CA GLY A 259 -0.68 -7.50 1.13
C GLY A 259 -0.50 -8.16 -0.23
N GLY A 260 -1.03 -9.37 -0.40
CA GLY A 260 -0.92 -10.13 -1.65
C GLY A 260 0.39 -10.90 -1.76
N ASN A 261 0.83 -11.20 -2.97
CA ASN A 261 2.04 -11.95 -3.23
C ASN A 261 2.96 -11.25 -4.24
N ASP A 262 4.26 -11.17 -3.93
CA ASP A 262 5.29 -10.63 -4.81
C ASP A 262 5.08 -9.15 -5.19
N ASN A 263 4.49 -8.34 -4.30
CA ASN A 263 4.27 -6.92 -4.57
C ASN A 263 5.42 -6.06 -4.05
N GLU A 264 5.81 -5.04 -4.80
CA GLU A 264 6.92 -4.16 -4.47
C GLU A 264 6.54 -2.67 -4.54
N ALA A 265 6.80 -1.94 -3.45
CA ALA A 265 6.75 -0.48 -3.39
C ALA A 265 8.15 0.07 -3.10
N SER A 266 8.86 0.47 -4.17
CA SER A 266 10.32 0.64 -4.13
C SER A 266 10.80 2.03 -3.75
N ILE A 267 9.99 3.07 -3.98
CA ILE A 267 10.37 4.47 -3.85
C ILE A 267 9.44 5.21 -2.88
N ASP A 268 9.88 6.37 -2.40
CA ASP A 268 9.18 7.21 -1.42
C ASP A 268 7.70 7.40 -1.75
N SER A 269 6.85 7.11 -0.76
CA SER A 269 5.39 7.19 -0.82
C SER A 269 4.76 6.32 -1.91
N ALA A 270 5.50 5.38 -2.50
CA ALA A 270 4.94 4.40 -3.42
C ALA A 270 3.95 3.49 -2.69
N THR A 271 2.84 3.16 -3.36
CA THR A 271 1.74 2.41 -2.77
C THR A 271 1.33 1.27 -3.68
N VAL A 272 1.28 0.06 -3.13
CA VAL A 272 0.61 -1.10 -3.74
C VAL A 272 -0.45 -1.61 -2.78
N CYS A 273 -1.73 -1.50 -3.15
CA CYS A 273 -2.80 -1.93 -2.23
C CYS A 273 -2.86 -3.46 -2.05
N GLY A 274 -2.35 -4.24 -3.01
CA GLY A 274 -2.27 -5.71 -2.95
C GLY A 274 -2.16 -6.35 -4.34
N GLY A 275 -2.57 -7.62 -4.48
CA GLY A 275 -2.57 -8.35 -5.75
C GLY A 275 -1.37 -9.30 -5.93
N PHE A 276 -1.00 -9.58 -7.17
CA PHE A 276 0.10 -10.50 -7.52
C PHE A 276 1.13 -9.86 -8.45
N SER A 277 2.38 -9.76 -8.01
CA SER A 277 3.50 -9.26 -8.81
C SER A 277 3.30 -7.83 -9.33
N ASN A 278 2.86 -6.91 -8.46
CA ASN A 278 2.70 -5.49 -8.82
C ASN A 278 3.87 -4.65 -8.30
N HIS A 279 4.32 -3.67 -9.09
CA HIS A 279 5.50 -2.88 -8.83
C HIS A 279 5.21 -1.37 -8.90
N ALA A 280 5.31 -0.66 -7.78
CA ALA A 280 5.25 0.80 -7.70
C ALA A 280 6.67 1.35 -7.49
N ALA A 281 7.28 1.88 -8.56
CA ALA A 281 8.71 2.25 -8.63
C ALA A 281 8.96 3.76 -8.72
N GLY A 282 7.91 4.59 -8.71
CA GLY A 282 8.02 6.04 -8.82
C GLY A 282 7.70 6.71 -7.50
N ARG A 283 8.21 7.94 -7.28
CA ARG A 283 7.84 8.71 -6.10
C ARG A 283 6.35 9.03 -6.11
N GLY A 284 5.64 8.63 -5.06
CA GLY A 284 4.19 8.75 -4.97
C GLY A 284 3.42 7.98 -6.04
N SER A 285 4.03 6.96 -6.65
CA SER A 285 3.32 6.11 -7.62
C SER A 285 2.33 5.18 -6.92
N PHE A 286 1.28 4.80 -7.64
CA PHE A 286 0.16 4.07 -7.07
C PHE A 286 -0.23 2.88 -7.94
N VAL A 287 -0.30 1.71 -7.34
CA VAL A 287 -0.93 0.52 -7.92
C VAL A 287 -2.07 0.05 -7.03
N GLY A 288 -3.31 0.19 -7.52
CA GLY A 288 -4.51 -0.16 -6.77
C GLY A 288 -4.72 -1.68 -6.59
N GLY A 289 -4.05 -2.52 -7.38
CA GLY A 289 -4.07 -3.98 -7.26
C GLY A 289 -3.92 -4.67 -8.61
N GLY A 290 -4.51 -5.86 -8.74
CA GLY A 290 -4.45 -6.66 -9.97
C GLY A 290 -3.18 -7.50 -10.05
N SER A 291 -2.65 -7.70 -11.27
CA SER A 291 -1.50 -8.58 -11.48
C SER A 291 -0.50 -8.07 -12.53
N HIS A 292 0.80 -8.15 -12.24
CA HIS A 292 1.87 -7.73 -13.18
C HIS A 292 1.75 -6.25 -13.60
N ASN A 293 1.21 -5.38 -12.75
CA ASN A 293 1.09 -3.96 -13.05
C ASN A 293 2.34 -3.21 -12.59
N THR A 294 2.80 -2.24 -13.37
CA THR A 294 4.00 -1.45 -13.08
C THR A 294 3.70 0.05 -13.17
N ALA A 295 3.93 0.76 -12.06
CA ALA A 295 3.88 2.21 -11.98
C ALA A 295 5.28 2.79 -11.73
N GLN A 296 6.04 3.02 -12.81
CA GLN A 296 7.50 3.18 -12.75
C GLN A 296 7.97 4.60 -12.44
N PHE A 297 7.16 5.64 -12.67
CA PHE A 297 7.60 7.03 -12.63
C PHE A 297 6.81 7.87 -11.62
N ASN A 298 7.33 9.05 -11.31
CA ASN A 298 6.78 9.93 -10.28
C ASN A 298 5.30 10.25 -10.57
N GLY A 299 4.45 10.07 -9.55
CA GLY A 299 3.02 10.29 -9.63
C GLY A 299 2.28 9.44 -10.66
N SER A 300 2.89 8.36 -11.18
CA SER A 300 2.21 7.48 -12.13
C SER A 300 1.22 6.56 -11.42
N VAL A 301 0.11 6.25 -12.09
CA VAL A 301 -1.03 5.56 -11.49
C VAL A 301 -1.45 4.40 -12.38
N VAL A 302 -1.53 3.21 -11.78
CA VAL A 302 -2.25 2.07 -12.34
C VAL A 302 -3.32 1.65 -11.35
N SER A 303 -4.59 1.94 -11.65
CA SER A 303 -5.67 1.64 -10.69
C SER A 303 -5.90 0.12 -10.50
N GLY A 304 -5.51 -0.70 -11.48
CA GLY A 304 -5.55 -2.16 -11.39
C GLY A 304 -5.41 -2.84 -12.77
N GLY A 305 -5.94 -4.05 -12.90
CA GLY A 305 -5.92 -4.81 -14.14
C GLY A 305 -4.77 -5.81 -14.25
N ARG A 306 -4.34 -6.15 -15.47
CA ARG A 306 -3.27 -7.13 -15.70
C ARG A 306 -2.21 -6.60 -16.67
N GLY A 307 -0.94 -6.60 -16.28
CA GLY A 307 0.15 -6.29 -17.21
C GLY A 307 0.14 -4.85 -17.71
N ASN A 308 -0.41 -3.90 -16.94
CA ASN A 308 -0.44 -2.50 -17.32
C ASN A 308 0.83 -1.79 -16.86
N ILE A 309 1.40 -0.94 -17.71
CA ILE A 309 2.70 -0.31 -17.47
C ILE A 309 2.61 1.20 -17.70
N THR A 310 2.97 2.00 -16.70
CA THR A 310 3.19 3.45 -16.86
C THR A 310 4.69 3.76 -16.85
N ASN A 311 5.21 4.23 -17.99
CA ASN A 311 6.64 4.47 -18.20
C ASN A 311 7.04 5.95 -18.11
N HIS A 312 6.15 6.84 -17.68
CA HIS A 312 6.44 8.28 -17.62
C HIS A 312 5.71 8.98 -16.47
N VAL A 313 6.20 10.17 -16.13
CA VAL A 313 5.68 11.00 -15.03
C VAL A 313 4.21 11.33 -15.27
N TYR A 314 3.39 11.16 -14.23
CA TYR A 314 1.94 11.38 -14.26
C TYR A 314 1.17 10.57 -15.32
N GLY A 315 1.78 9.49 -15.84
CA GLY A 315 1.08 8.53 -16.69
C GLY A 315 -0.04 7.81 -15.91
N THR A 316 -1.22 7.70 -16.50
CA THR A 316 -2.39 7.11 -15.83
C THR A 316 -2.99 5.97 -16.65
N ILE A 317 -3.17 4.81 -16.00
CA ILE A 317 -3.94 3.70 -16.53
C ILE A 317 -5.03 3.34 -15.53
N SER A 318 -6.29 3.49 -15.93
CA SER A 318 -7.44 3.21 -15.03
C SER A 318 -7.71 1.70 -14.88
N GLY A 319 -7.16 0.85 -15.74
CA GLY A 319 -7.30 -0.61 -15.64
C GLY A 319 -7.11 -1.31 -16.98
N GLY A 320 -7.75 -2.47 -17.14
CA GLY A 320 -7.67 -3.26 -18.37
C GLY A 320 -6.45 -4.20 -18.40
N ALA A 321 -6.05 -4.63 -19.59
CA ALA A 321 -4.97 -5.61 -19.76
C ALA A 321 -3.93 -5.22 -20.81
N GLY A 322 -2.65 -5.24 -20.45
CA GLY A 322 -1.56 -5.00 -21.39
C GLY A 322 -1.51 -3.56 -21.92
N ASN A 323 -2.03 -2.59 -21.17
CA ASN A 323 -2.01 -1.19 -21.58
C ASN A 323 -0.69 -0.52 -21.20
N SER A 324 -0.26 0.47 -21.98
CA SER A 324 0.97 1.21 -21.74
C SER A 324 0.79 2.73 -21.88
N THR A 325 1.46 3.48 -21.02
CA THR A 325 1.69 4.92 -21.24
C THR A 325 3.18 5.16 -21.47
N GLY A 326 3.50 5.93 -22.51
CA GLY A 326 4.84 6.12 -23.04
C GLY A 326 5.29 7.57 -23.12
N ALA A 327 4.56 8.51 -22.49
CA ALA A 327 4.96 9.91 -22.36
C ALA A 327 4.29 10.58 -21.13
N GLU A 328 4.77 11.77 -20.77
CA GLU A 328 4.24 12.54 -19.64
C GLU A 328 2.75 12.88 -19.82
N TYR A 329 1.99 12.76 -18.73
CA TYR A 329 0.53 13.02 -18.69
C TYR A 329 -0.32 12.17 -19.66
N ALA A 330 0.26 11.15 -20.29
CA ALA A 330 -0.48 10.25 -21.15
C ALA A 330 -1.46 9.40 -20.33
N THR A 331 -2.66 9.19 -20.88
CA THR A 331 -3.74 8.48 -20.19
C THR A 331 -4.30 7.36 -21.03
N VAL A 332 -4.47 6.18 -20.42
CA VAL A 332 -5.28 5.09 -20.97
C VAL A 332 -6.43 4.80 -20.01
N CYS A 333 -7.66 5.04 -20.45
CA CYS A 333 -8.85 4.85 -19.60
C CYS A 333 -9.18 3.37 -19.36
N GLY A 334 -8.57 2.43 -20.11
CA GLY A 334 -8.74 0.99 -19.92
C GLY A 334 -8.63 0.22 -21.23
N GLY A 335 -9.32 -0.92 -21.31
CA GLY A 335 -9.32 -1.78 -22.50
C GLY A 335 -8.11 -2.72 -22.55
N THR A 336 -7.75 -3.18 -23.74
CA THR A 336 -6.72 -4.20 -23.94
C THR A 336 -5.69 -3.77 -24.98
N LEU A 337 -4.40 -3.90 -24.66
CA LEU A 337 -3.28 -3.63 -25.58
C LEU A 337 -3.28 -2.20 -26.16
N ASN A 338 -3.73 -1.22 -25.38
CA ASN A 338 -3.71 0.19 -25.78
C ASN A 338 -2.36 0.85 -25.42
N SER A 339 -1.92 1.82 -26.22
CA SER A 339 -0.70 2.59 -25.98
C SER A 339 -0.95 4.09 -26.14
N ALA A 340 -0.71 4.87 -25.08
CA ALA A 340 -0.71 6.33 -25.14
C ALA A 340 0.74 6.82 -24.97
N SER A 341 1.43 7.12 -26.08
CA SER A 341 2.88 7.41 -26.11
C SER A 341 3.24 8.83 -26.56
N GLY A 342 2.25 9.66 -26.87
CA GLY A 342 2.44 11.10 -27.05
C GLY A 342 2.23 11.85 -25.75
N ALA A 343 2.97 12.94 -25.50
CA ALA A 343 2.74 13.73 -24.30
C ALA A 343 1.32 14.31 -24.32
N TYR A 344 0.63 14.24 -23.18
CA TYR A 344 -0.80 14.60 -23.04
C TYR A 344 -1.75 13.80 -23.95
N SER A 345 -1.32 12.67 -24.52
CA SER A 345 -2.20 11.86 -25.36
C SER A 345 -3.18 11.03 -24.53
N ILE A 346 -4.31 10.69 -25.14
CA ILE A 346 -5.39 9.94 -24.49
C ILE A 346 -5.80 8.77 -25.37
N VAL A 347 -5.84 7.58 -24.78
CA VAL A 347 -6.61 6.46 -25.32
C VAL A 347 -7.85 6.27 -24.47
N ALA A 348 -9.03 6.50 -25.06
CA ALA A 348 -10.32 6.42 -24.37
C ALA A 348 -10.70 4.99 -23.95
N GLY A 349 -10.03 3.98 -24.52
CA GLY A 349 -10.24 2.56 -24.25
C GLY A 349 -10.47 1.78 -25.55
N GLY A 350 -10.94 0.54 -25.39
CA GLY A 350 -11.11 -0.41 -26.50
C GLY A 350 -9.90 -1.31 -26.67
N VAL A 351 -9.56 -1.71 -27.90
CA VAL A 351 -8.51 -2.71 -28.16
C VAL A 351 -7.49 -2.17 -29.17
N THR A 352 -6.21 -2.40 -28.90
CA THR A 352 -5.09 -2.16 -29.84
C THR A 352 -5.01 -0.74 -30.41
N ASN A 353 -5.45 0.26 -29.66
CA ASN A 353 -5.33 1.66 -30.07
C ASN A 353 -3.96 2.25 -29.68
N SER A 354 -3.44 3.16 -30.50
CA SER A 354 -2.17 3.85 -30.31
C SER A 354 -2.35 5.35 -30.48
N ALA A 355 -2.05 6.14 -29.44
CA ALA A 355 -2.02 7.60 -29.49
C ALA A 355 -0.58 8.08 -29.23
N SER A 356 0.22 8.18 -30.28
CA SER A 356 1.64 8.55 -30.22
C SER A 356 1.93 10.01 -30.56
N GLY A 357 1.00 10.72 -31.21
CA GLY A 357 1.11 12.16 -31.40
C GLY A 357 0.90 12.92 -30.09
N GLN A 358 1.61 14.04 -29.90
CA GLN A 358 1.35 14.91 -28.74
C GLN A 358 -0.08 15.46 -28.82
N TYR A 359 -0.79 15.46 -27.69
CA TYR A 359 -2.23 15.78 -27.58
C TYR A 359 -3.15 14.91 -28.46
N ALA A 360 -2.67 13.77 -28.95
CA ALA A 360 -3.48 12.88 -29.78
C ALA A 360 -4.54 12.14 -28.96
N PHE A 361 -5.66 11.84 -29.61
CA PHE A 361 -6.75 11.05 -29.08
C PHE A 361 -6.99 9.82 -29.95
N ALA A 362 -7.05 8.64 -29.34
CA ALA A 362 -7.42 7.40 -30.02
C ALA A 362 -8.51 6.64 -29.25
N GLY A 363 -9.43 5.98 -29.95
CA GLY A 363 -10.46 5.16 -29.32
C GLY A 363 -11.11 4.14 -30.25
N GLY A 364 -11.56 3.03 -29.64
CA GLY A 364 -12.27 1.96 -30.34
C GLY A 364 -11.39 0.73 -30.59
N HIS A 365 -11.23 0.31 -31.85
CA HIS A 365 -10.43 -0.85 -32.23
C HIS A 365 -9.44 -0.46 -33.35
N ASP A 366 -8.14 -0.66 -33.11
CA ASP A 366 -7.04 -0.29 -34.03
C ASP A 366 -7.04 1.19 -34.49
N ALA A 367 -7.37 2.14 -33.61
CA ALA A 367 -7.17 3.58 -33.90
C ALA A 367 -5.70 3.97 -33.69
N ILE A 368 -5.07 4.59 -34.69
CA ILE A 368 -3.66 4.98 -34.71
C ILE A 368 -3.54 6.50 -34.92
N ALA A 369 -3.36 7.24 -33.84
CA ALA A 369 -3.22 8.70 -33.83
C ALA A 369 -1.74 9.10 -33.66
N THR A 370 -1.02 9.24 -34.78
CA THR A 370 0.44 9.49 -34.83
C THR A 370 0.81 10.96 -34.98
N HIS A 371 -0.12 11.80 -35.42
CA HIS A 371 0.12 13.22 -35.69
C HIS A 371 -0.27 14.11 -34.50
N PHE A 372 0.30 15.31 -34.42
CA PHE A 372 0.01 16.29 -33.38
C PHE A 372 -1.48 16.66 -33.39
N ASN A 373 -2.13 16.75 -32.23
CA ASN A 373 -3.54 17.13 -32.08
C ASN A 373 -4.51 16.27 -32.92
N SER A 374 -4.15 15.03 -33.28
CA SER A 374 -5.00 14.18 -34.10
C SER A 374 -6.06 13.45 -33.28
N PHE A 375 -7.26 13.33 -33.83
CA PHE A 375 -8.37 12.57 -33.23
C PHE A 375 -8.71 11.39 -34.14
N VAL A 376 -8.55 10.16 -33.64
CA VAL A 376 -8.83 8.95 -34.41
C VAL A 376 -9.84 8.07 -33.67
N TRP A 377 -10.95 7.78 -34.34
CA TRP A 377 -11.94 6.81 -33.86
C TRP A 377 -12.10 5.69 -34.89
N SER A 378 -12.02 4.44 -34.43
CA SER A 378 -12.09 3.27 -35.31
C SER A 378 -12.97 2.17 -34.72
N SER A 379 -13.85 1.58 -35.52
CA SER A 379 -14.83 0.58 -35.07
C SER A 379 -14.52 -0.86 -35.51
N SER A 380 -13.33 -1.18 -36.01
CA SER A 380 -13.05 -2.51 -36.60
C SER A 380 -11.62 -3.00 -36.42
N GLY A 381 -11.41 -4.30 -36.62
CA GLY A 381 -10.11 -5.00 -36.67
C GLY A 381 -9.13 -4.58 -37.78
N ALA A 382 -9.35 -3.41 -38.40
CA ALA A 382 -8.48 -2.87 -39.42
C ALA A 382 -8.08 -1.45 -39.03
N ALA A 383 -6.78 -1.21 -39.04
CA ALA A 383 -6.20 0.04 -38.56
C ALA A 383 -6.77 1.28 -39.28
N THR A 384 -7.03 2.33 -38.50
CA THR A 384 -7.34 3.66 -39.00
C THR A 384 -6.24 4.58 -38.51
N THR A 385 -5.58 5.29 -39.42
CA THR A 385 -4.43 6.14 -39.07
C THR A 385 -4.75 7.61 -39.34
N SER A 386 -4.34 8.49 -38.43
CA SER A 386 -4.32 9.95 -38.67
C SER A 386 -3.52 10.31 -39.93
N PHE A 387 -3.93 11.32 -40.68
CA PHE A 387 -3.34 11.65 -41.99
C PHE A 387 -2.60 12.99 -42.06
N ALA A 388 -2.70 13.82 -41.01
CA ALA A 388 -1.97 15.08 -40.86
C ALA A 388 -2.04 15.56 -39.40
N ASP A 389 -1.25 16.58 -39.05
CA ASP A 389 -1.44 17.30 -37.79
C ASP A 389 -2.80 18.01 -37.77
N ASN A 390 -3.42 18.09 -36.60
CA ASN A 390 -4.73 18.70 -36.36
C ASN A 390 -5.86 18.07 -37.17
N CYS A 391 -5.76 16.78 -37.48
CA CYS A 391 -6.78 16.05 -38.24
C CYS A 391 -7.77 15.30 -37.36
N MET A 392 -8.94 15.00 -37.92
CA MET A 392 -9.89 14.04 -37.37
C MET A 392 -10.11 12.91 -38.39
N ALA A 393 -9.90 11.67 -37.98
CA ALA A 393 -10.16 10.48 -38.77
C ALA A 393 -11.23 9.62 -38.09
N LEU A 394 -12.33 9.37 -38.80
CA LEU A 394 -13.45 8.54 -38.33
C LEU A 394 -13.60 7.33 -39.25
N ARG A 395 -13.50 6.13 -38.68
CA ARG A 395 -13.87 4.88 -39.36
C ARG A 395 -14.97 4.17 -38.60
N ALA A 396 -16.17 4.20 -39.17
CA ALA A 396 -17.34 3.49 -38.67
C ALA A 396 -18.01 2.73 -39.81
N HIS A 397 -17.98 1.39 -39.77
CA HIS A 397 -18.54 0.55 -40.85
C HIS A 397 -20.05 0.73 -41.02
N GLY A 398 -20.77 1.08 -39.94
CA GLY A 398 -22.20 1.39 -39.97
C GLY A 398 -22.53 2.79 -40.52
N GLY A 399 -21.53 3.62 -40.80
CA GLY A 399 -21.68 5.03 -41.16
C GLY A 399 -21.39 5.98 -39.99
N VAL A 400 -21.44 7.27 -40.28
CA VAL A 400 -21.21 8.38 -39.34
C VAL A 400 -22.42 9.31 -39.36
N GLU A 401 -22.91 9.71 -38.19
CA GLU A 401 -24.01 10.65 -38.04
C GLU A 401 -23.59 11.81 -37.13
N ILE A 402 -23.99 13.03 -37.50
CA ILE A 402 -23.77 14.25 -36.72
C ILE A 402 -25.12 14.92 -36.51
N TYR A 403 -25.55 15.00 -35.26
CA TYR A 403 -26.77 15.69 -34.84
C TYR A 403 -26.43 17.06 -34.26
N THR A 404 -27.23 18.07 -34.58
CA THR A 404 -26.99 19.46 -34.16
C THR A 404 -28.10 20.03 -33.26
N ASN A 405 -29.02 19.19 -32.80
CA ASN A 405 -30.10 19.55 -31.89
C ASN A 405 -30.40 18.39 -30.91
N PHE A 406 -31.18 18.64 -29.85
CA PHE A 406 -31.55 17.65 -28.83
C PHE A 406 -32.31 16.44 -29.41
N GLY A 407 -33.02 16.62 -30.53
CA GLY A 407 -33.67 15.54 -31.28
C GLY A 407 -32.85 15.05 -32.47
N THR A 408 -33.25 13.93 -33.04
CA THR A 408 -32.61 13.34 -34.24
C THR A 408 -33.12 13.92 -35.57
N GLY A 409 -33.88 15.03 -35.52
CA GLY A 409 -34.53 15.63 -36.69
C GLY A 409 -33.62 16.48 -37.59
N THR A 410 -32.48 16.96 -37.07
CA THR A 410 -31.57 17.86 -37.80
C THR A 410 -30.12 17.40 -37.68
N GLY A 411 -29.45 17.25 -38.83
CA GLY A 411 -28.10 16.72 -38.90
C GLY A 411 -27.72 16.21 -40.28
N VAL A 412 -26.55 15.57 -40.36
CA VAL A 412 -26.01 14.94 -41.57
C VAL A 412 -25.50 13.53 -41.27
N ARG A 413 -25.60 12.65 -42.27
CA ARG A 413 -25.20 11.24 -42.19
C ARG A 413 -24.35 10.85 -43.39
N VAL A 414 -23.24 10.15 -43.16
CA VAL A 414 -22.60 9.32 -44.19
C VAL A 414 -23.05 7.87 -43.95
N PRO A 415 -23.85 7.25 -44.82
CA PRO A 415 -24.30 5.88 -44.62
C PRO A 415 -23.13 4.88 -44.73
N ALA A 416 -23.34 3.65 -44.27
CA ALA A 416 -22.40 2.55 -44.48
C ALA A 416 -22.00 2.46 -45.96
N GLY A 417 -20.70 2.52 -46.24
CA GLY A 417 -20.15 2.50 -47.60
C GLY A 417 -20.43 3.75 -48.46
N GLY A 418 -21.04 4.79 -47.88
CA GLY A 418 -21.33 6.05 -48.58
C GLY A 418 -20.10 6.93 -48.73
N GLY A 419 -20.02 7.66 -49.85
CA GLY A 419 -18.98 8.66 -50.12
C GLY A 419 -19.46 10.12 -50.01
N ALA A 420 -20.72 10.34 -49.62
CA ALA A 420 -21.34 11.67 -49.58
C ALA A 420 -22.21 11.84 -48.33
N TRP A 421 -22.36 13.09 -47.90
CA TRP A 421 -23.27 13.48 -46.84
C TRP A 421 -24.73 13.42 -47.31
N ALA A 422 -25.56 12.70 -46.56
CA ALA A 422 -27.01 12.76 -46.65
C ALA A 422 -27.53 13.74 -45.59
N SER A 423 -28.18 14.81 -46.02
CA SER A 423 -28.90 15.70 -45.12
C SER A 423 -30.18 15.00 -44.64
N LEU A 424 -30.49 15.09 -43.34
CA LEU A 424 -31.76 14.59 -42.81
C LEU A 424 -32.90 15.47 -43.36
N CYS A 425 -33.74 14.91 -44.25
CA CYS A 425 -34.66 15.70 -45.08
C CYS A 425 -36.10 15.16 -45.14
N ASP A 426 -36.51 14.34 -44.17
CA ASP A 426 -37.86 13.76 -44.04
C ASP A 426 -38.95 14.84 -43.99
N VAL A 427 -40.05 14.64 -44.73
CA VAL A 427 -41.20 15.57 -44.76
C VAL A 427 -41.84 15.75 -43.39
N ASN A 428 -41.85 14.72 -42.56
CA ASN A 428 -42.40 14.77 -41.20
C ASN A 428 -41.55 15.63 -40.25
N GLN A 429 -40.35 16.02 -40.69
CA GLN A 429 -39.44 16.93 -39.97
C GLN A 429 -39.45 18.34 -40.58
N LYS A 430 -40.35 18.65 -41.53
CA LYS A 430 -40.38 19.91 -42.28
C LYS A 430 -41.70 20.65 -42.16
N ASN A 431 -41.62 21.98 -42.04
CA ASN A 431 -42.74 22.88 -42.30
C ASN A 431 -42.73 23.29 -43.77
N ILE A 432 -43.85 23.07 -44.47
CA ILE A 432 -44.00 23.43 -45.89
C ILE A 432 -44.75 24.76 -45.99
N TYR A 433 -44.12 25.78 -46.59
CA TYR A 433 -44.65 27.15 -46.65
C TYR A 433 -45.33 27.52 -47.99
N GLY A 434 -45.51 26.55 -48.90
CA GLY A 434 -46.23 26.74 -50.17
C GLY A 434 -45.42 26.34 -51.41
N ASN A 435 -45.94 26.72 -52.58
CA ASN A 435 -45.33 26.44 -53.89
C ASN A 435 -44.26 27.47 -54.25
N VAL A 436 -43.32 27.08 -55.11
CA VAL A 436 -42.22 27.94 -55.60
C VAL A 436 -42.62 28.62 -56.90
N ASP A 437 -42.35 29.93 -57.03
CA ASP A 437 -42.47 30.68 -58.30
C ASP A 437 -41.24 30.42 -59.18
N SER A 438 -41.32 29.39 -60.02
CA SER A 438 -40.22 28.92 -60.86
C SER A 438 -39.76 29.95 -61.89
N ARG A 439 -40.63 30.85 -62.36
CA ARG A 439 -40.28 31.90 -63.31
C ARG A 439 -39.40 32.96 -62.66
N SER A 440 -39.82 33.47 -61.50
CA SER A 440 -39.01 34.39 -60.70
C SER A 440 -37.67 33.78 -60.30
N ILE A 441 -37.64 32.48 -59.96
CA ILE A 441 -36.39 31.78 -59.66
C ILE A 441 -35.46 31.72 -60.88
N LEU A 442 -35.96 31.35 -62.06
CA LEU A 442 -35.13 31.32 -63.27
C LEU A 442 -34.57 32.70 -63.62
N ASP A 443 -35.39 33.76 -63.51
CA ASP A 443 -34.95 35.14 -63.75
C ASP A 443 -33.82 35.54 -62.78
N LYS A 444 -33.96 35.19 -61.49
CA LYS A 444 -32.92 35.41 -60.47
C LYS A 444 -31.67 34.57 -60.72
N VAL A 445 -31.79 33.31 -61.11
CA VAL A 445 -30.65 32.45 -61.45
C VAL A 445 -29.91 33.01 -62.67
N SER A 446 -30.62 33.48 -63.70
CA SER A 446 -30.02 34.04 -64.91
C SER A 446 -29.27 35.36 -64.66
N SER A 447 -29.66 36.10 -63.62
CA SER A 447 -29.02 37.36 -63.20
C SER A 447 -28.03 37.19 -62.04
N LEU A 448 -27.88 35.98 -61.50
CA LEU A 448 -27.01 35.70 -60.36
C LEU A 448 -25.53 35.77 -60.77
N PRO A 449 -24.72 36.64 -60.14
CA PRO A 449 -23.29 36.69 -60.42
C PRO A 449 -22.59 35.37 -60.05
N LEU A 450 -21.78 34.84 -60.98
CA LEU A 450 -20.93 33.68 -60.76
C LEU A 450 -19.46 34.07 -60.87
N TYR A 451 -18.66 33.54 -59.95
CA TYR A 451 -17.24 33.86 -59.86
C TYR A 451 -16.42 32.57 -59.90
N ARG A 452 -15.19 32.68 -60.42
CA ARG A 452 -14.11 31.73 -60.12
C ARG A 452 -13.35 32.28 -58.92
N TRP A 453 -13.18 31.46 -57.89
CA TRP A 453 -12.59 31.91 -56.63
C TRP A 453 -11.79 30.81 -55.94
N SER A 454 -10.90 31.21 -55.04
CA SER A 454 -10.17 30.34 -54.12
C SER A 454 -10.33 30.90 -52.71
N TYR A 455 -10.36 30.03 -51.69
CA TYR A 455 -10.32 30.52 -50.31
C TYR A 455 -9.00 31.25 -50.06
N LYS A 456 -9.04 32.37 -49.33
CA LYS A 456 -7.83 33.16 -49.01
C LYS A 456 -6.76 32.37 -48.27
N SER A 457 -7.17 31.34 -47.51
CA SER A 457 -6.31 30.45 -46.72
C SER A 457 -5.98 29.14 -47.44
N GLN A 458 -6.42 28.96 -48.68
CA GLN A 458 -6.14 27.77 -49.49
C GLN A 458 -5.11 28.12 -50.57
N ASP A 459 -4.44 27.09 -51.09
CA ASP A 459 -3.64 27.21 -52.30
C ASP A 459 -4.46 27.79 -53.46
N ALA A 460 -3.96 28.84 -54.09
CA ALA A 460 -4.64 29.56 -55.18
C ALA A 460 -4.81 28.74 -56.46
N SER A 461 -4.09 27.62 -56.59
CA SER A 461 -4.29 26.65 -57.69
C SER A 461 -5.61 25.89 -57.56
N ILE A 462 -6.17 25.80 -56.35
CA ILE A 462 -7.46 25.14 -56.10
C ILE A 462 -8.56 26.18 -56.31
N GLN A 463 -9.18 26.14 -57.48
CA GLN A 463 -10.25 27.04 -57.87
C GLN A 463 -11.62 26.36 -57.76
N HIS A 464 -12.58 27.13 -57.28
CA HIS A 464 -14.00 26.80 -57.17
C HIS A 464 -14.81 27.71 -58.09
N ILE A 465 -16.05 27.32 -58.38
CA ILE A 465 -17.01 28.14 -59.15
C ILE A 465 -18.32 28.24 -58.39
N GLY A 466 -18.87 29.44 -58.29
CA GLY A 466 -20.16 29.68 -57.65
C GLY A 466 -20.40 31.15 -57.30
N PRO A 467 -21.61 31.48 -56.82
CA PRO A 467 -21.91 32.81 -56.29
C PRO A 467 -21.25 33.01 -54.92
N THR A 468 -21.22 34.26 -54.45
CA THR A 468 -20.95 34.55 -53.03
C THR A 468 -22.21 34.28 -52.19
N ALA A 469 -22.04 34.05 -50.88
CA ALA A 469 -23.17 33.86 -49.96
C ALA A 469 -24.07 35.10 -49.89
N GLN A 470 -23.48 36.29 -50.00
CA GLN A 470 -24.18 37.57 -49.97
C GLN A 470 -25.04 37.75 -51.22
N ASP A 471 -24.49 37.47 -52.41
CA ASP A 471 -25.25 37.56 -53.66
C ASP A 471 -26.38 36.53 -53.70
N PHE A 472 -26.12 35.30 -53.23
CA PHE A 472 -27.15 34.26 -53.15
C PHE A 472 -28.27 34.63 -52.16
N SER A 473 -27.91 35.12 -50.96
CA SER A 473 -28.86 35.57 -49.94
C SER A 473 -29.67 36.78 -50.42
N ALA A 474 -29.04 37.74 -51.11
CA ALA A 474 -29.74 38.90 -51.68
C ALA A 474 -30.74 38.51 -52.78
N ALA A 475 -30.43 37.50 -53.59
CA ALA A 475 -31.30 37.02 -54.65
C ALA A 475 -32.49 36.19 -54.10
N PHE A 476 -32.22 35.23 -53.21
CA PHE A 476 -33.19 34.20 -52.82
C PHE A 476 -33.74 34.32 -51.40
N GLY A 477 -33.02 34.97 -50.48
CA GLY A 477 -33.41 35.08 -49.08
C GLY A 477 -33.43 33.75 -48.32
N LEU A 478 -32.65 32.75 -48.79
CA LEU A 478 -32.53 31.43 -48.18
C LEU A 478 -31.27 31.32 -47.30
N GLY A 479 -31.29 30.37 -46.36
CA GLY A 479 -30.22 30.10 -45.40
C GLY A 479 -30.37 30.84 -44.06
N ASP A 480 -29.55 30.45 -43.08
CA ASP A 480 -29.62 30.99 -41.71
C ASP A 480 -28.97 32.38 -41.55
N ASN A 481 -28.07 32.75 -42.48
CA ASN A 481 -27.38 34.04 -42.51
C ASN A 481 -26.85 34.34 -43.93
N ASN A 482 -26.25 35.52 -44.14
CA ASN A 482 -25.75 35.97 -45.45
C ASN A 482 -24.25 35.67 -45.70
N THR A 483 -23.59 34.86 -44.87
CA THR A 483 -22.17 34.51 -44.98
C THR A 483 -21.93 33.02 -45.29
N THR A 484 -22.98 32.21 -45.29
CA THR A 484 -22.93 30.77 -45.56
C THR A 484 -23.99 30.37 -46.58
N ILE A 485 -23.70 29.37 -47.40
CA ILE A 485 -24.68 28.73 -48.29
C ILE A 485 -24.83 27.27 -47.84
N SER A 486 -26.04 26.86 -47.46
CA SER A 486 -26.35 25.44 -47.24
C SER A 486 -26.30 24.71 -48.57
N THR A 487 -25.70 23.53 -48.63
CA THR A 487 -25.62 22.78 -49.89
C THR A 487 -26.99 22.37 -50.44
N VAL A 488 -28.03 22.32 -49.59
CA VAL A 488 -29.39 21.91 -50.00
C VAL A 488 -30.12 23.02 -50.76
N ASP A 489 -29.83 24.30 -50.48
CA ASP A 489 -30.60 25.43 -51.05
C ASP A 489 -30.30 25.64 -52.54
N PRO A 490 -29.03 25.67 -53.00
CA PRO A 490 -28.72 25.76 -54.43
C PRO A 490 -29.30 24.61 -55.24
N ASP A 491 -29.32 23.39 -54.71
CA ASP A 491 -29.91 22.22 -55.39
C ASP A 491 -31.40 22.44 -55.65
N GLY A 492 -32.14 22.93 -54.65
CA GLY A 492 -33.56 23.26 -54.79
C GLY A 492 -33.81 24.40 -55.79
N VAL A 493 -33.00 25.45 -55.75
CA VAL A 493 -33.06 26.58 -56.68
C VAL A 493 -32.79 26.13 -58.12
N LEU A 494 -31.78 25.29 -58.34
CA LEU A 494 -31.43 24.74 -59.65
C LEU A 494 -32.54 23.85 -60.20
N LEU A 495 -33.13 22.98 -59.37
CA LEU A 495 -34.27 22.15 -59.78
C LEU A 495 -35.46 23.01 -60.24
N ALA A 496 -35.80 24.06 -59.50
CA ALA A 496 -36.89 24.97 -59.86
C ALA A 496 -36.59 25.75 -61.16
N ALA A 497 -35.36 26.23 -61.34
CA ALA A 497 -34.93 26.93 -62.56
C ALA A 497 -34.95 26.00 -63.78
N VAL A 498 -34.48 24.75 -63.64
CA VAL A 498 -34.50 23.75 -64.71
C VAL A 498 -35.94 23.41 -65.12
N GLN A 499 -36.85 23.26 -64.16
CA GLN A 499 -38.27 23.03 -64.45
C GLN A 499 -38.88 24.17 -65.28
N GLU A 500 -38.60 25.42 -64.92
CA GLU A 500 -39.06 26.56 -65.70
C GLU A 500 -38.40 26.64 -67.08
N LEU A 501 -37.10 26.36 -67.18
CA LEU A 501 -36.39 26.38 -68.46
C LEU A 501 -36.98 25.35 -69.43
N VAL A 502 -37.33 24.16 -68.93
CA VAL A 502 -38.04 23.13 -69.70
C VAL A 502 -39.41 23.66 -70.15
N ARG A 503 -40.17 24.30 -69.25
CA ARG A 503 -41.49 24.88 -69.56
C ARG A 503 -41.40 25.91 -70.68
N GLN A 504 -40.46 26.85 -70.60
CA GLN A 504 -40.24 27.89 -71.62
C GLN A 504 -39.78 27.30 -72.95
N ASN A 505 -38.94 26.26 -72.94
CA ASN A 505 -38.48 25.60 -74.16
C ASN A 505 -39.63 24.88 -74.89
N GLU A 506 -40.53 24.21 -74.16
CA GLU A 506 -41.72 23.59 -74.76
C GLU A 506 -42.71 24.62 -75.34
N GLU A 507 -42.86 25.77 -74.67
CA GLU A 507 -43.64 26.90 -75.17
C GLU A 507 -43.05 27.42 -76.51
N ILE A 508 -41.74 27.65 -76.55
CA ILE A 508 -41.00 28.06 -77.75
C ILE A 508 -41.13 27.03 -78.88
N LYS A 509 -41.06 25.73 -78.59
CA LYS A 509 -41.25 24.68 -79.61
C LYS A 509 -42.66 24.71 -80.19
N THR A 510 -43.66 24.88 -79.33
CA THR A 510 -45.07 24.96 -79.74
C THR A 510 -45.29 26.17 -80.65
N ASP A 511 -44.74 27.34 -80.27
CA ASP A 511 -44.79 28.54 -81.09
C ASP A 511 -44.05 28.38 -82.41
N ASN A 512 -42.87 27.73 -82.43
CA ASN A 512 -42.17 27.44 -83.68
C ASN A 512 -42.98 26.53 -84.61
N ILE A 513 -43.66 25.51 -84.08
CA ILE A 513 -44.56 24.66 -84.89
C ILE A 513 -45.71 25.50 -85.45
N ARG A 514 -46.31 26.37 -84.64
CA ARG A 514 -47.40 27.26 -85.05
C ARG A 514 -46.94 28.23 -86.14
N LEU A 515 -45.84 28.94 -85.91
CA LEU A 515 -45.26 29.90 -86.85
C LEU A 515 -44.83 29.22 -88.16
N ASN A 516 -44.24 28.02 -88.13
CA ASN A 516 -43.92 27.27 -89.34
C ASN A 516 -45.17 26.89 -90.14
N LYS A 517 -46.27 26.51 -89.47
CA LYS A 517 -47.55 26.26 -90.15
C LYS A 517 -48.09 27.53 -90.80
N GLU A 518 -48.08 28.66 -90.09
CA GLU A 518 -48.49 29.97 -90.62
C GLU A 518 -47.64 30.39 -91.83
N LEU A 519 -46.32 30.18 -91.77
CA LEU A 519 -45.37 30.49 -92.83
C LEU A 519 -45.61 29.64 -94.09
N VAL A 520 -45.86 28.34 -93.94
CA VAL A 520 -46.25 27.45 -95.06
C VAL A 520 -47.53 27.94 -95.74
N VAL A 521 -48.54 28.34 -94.96
CA VAL A 521 -49.80 28.88 -95.49
C VAL A 521 -49.55 30.18 -96.26
N LEU A 522 -48.75 31.09 -95.72
CA LEU A 522 -48.43 32.36 -96.37
C LEU A 522 -47.64 32.16 -97.68
N GLN A 523 -46.66 31.25 -97.68
CA GLN A 523 -45.90 30.90 -98.89
C GLN A 523 -46.81 30.34 -100.00
N ALA A 524 -47.78 29.50 -99.65
CA ALA A 524 -48.77 28.99 -100.61
C ALA A 524 -49.65 30.12 -101.18
N GLN A 525 -50.05 31.10 -100.36
CA GLN A 525 -50.80 32.27 -100.81
C GLN A 525 -49.99 33.16 -101.76
N VAL A 526 -48.71 33.41 -101.45
CA VAL A 526 -47.79 34.18 -102.32
C VAL A 526 -47.56 33.49 -103.66
N GLN A 527 -47.34 32.16 -103.67
CA GLN A 527 -47.22 31.40 -104.92
C GLN A 527 -48.51 31.47 -105.76
N THR A 528 -49.68 31.44 -105.12
CA THR A 528 -50.97 31.57 -105.82
C THR A 528 -51.15 32.97 -106.43
N LEU A 529 -50.64 34.02 -105.78
CA LEU A 529 -50.66 35.39 -106.30
C LEU A 529 -49.65 35.62 -107.42
N MET A 530 -48.46 34.98 -107.37
CA MET A 530 -47.45 35.07 -108.44
C MET A 530 -47.78 34.24 -109.69
N ALA A 531 -48.69 33.27 -109.57
CA ALA A 531 -49.17 32.45 -110.69
C ALA A 531 -50.36 33.09 -111.46
N ARG A 532 -50.81 34.28 -111.04
CA ARG A 532 -51.73 35.15 -111.77
C ARG A 532 -50.95 36.29 -112.41
#